data_AF-A0A4Q4CJ62-F1
#
_entry.id   AF-A0A4Q4CJ62-F1
#
_cell.length_a   1.000
_cell.length_b   1.000
_cell.length_c   1.000
_cell.angle_alpha   90.00
_cell.angle_beta   90.00
_cell.angle_gamma   90.00
#
_symmetry.space_group_name_H-M   'P 1'
#
loop_
_entity.id
_entity.type
_entity.pdbx_description
1 polymer ?
#
loop_
_entity_poly.entity_id
_entity_poly.type
_entity_poly.pdbx_seq_one_letter_code
_entity_poly.pdbx_strand_id
1 'polypeptide(L)'
;MHAHFRLALLAGTALALLTGAAAAAPAIGLTGDKTLVMFDTETLAVSGTMDVSGVDRLHGIDIRPADGMLYGVTGDGKVVTIDTASGAATEKSTLSEFLTDGVAASV
;
A
#
# COMPACT_ATOMS: atom_id res chain seq x y z
N MET A 1 -27.41 -63.34 -24.45
CA MET A 1 -28.58 -62.51 -24.79
C MET A 1 -28.62 -61.36 -23.79
N HIS A 2 -28.46 -60.12 -24.28
CA HIS A 2 -28.51 -58.82 -23.58
C HIS A 2 -27.37 -58.49 -22.60
N ALA A 3 -26.75 -57.32 -22.58
CA ALA A 3 -26.38 -56.28 -23.56
C ALA A 3 -25.42 -55.37 -22.77
N HIS A 4 -24.35 -54.90 -23.41
CA HIS A 4 -23.46 -53.89 -22.85
C HIS A 4 -24.19 -52.54 -22.81
N PHE A 5 -24.17 -51.83 -21.67
CA PHE A 5 -24.54 -50.43 -21.63
C PHE A 5 -23.47 -49.62 -20.90
N ARG A 6 -22.51 -49.13 -21.69
CA ARG A 6 -21.60 -48.06 -21.31
C ARG A 6 -22.37 -46.76 -21.48
N LEU A 7 -22.63 -46.03 -20.40
CA LEU A 7 -23.15 -44.68 -20.48
C LEU A 7 -22.11 -43.72 -19.90
N ALA A 8 -21.31 -43.17 -20.81
CA ALA A 8 -20.54 -41.97 -20.55
C ALA A 8 -21.52 -40.79 -20.53
N LEU A 9 -21.43 -39.92 -19.52
CA LEU A 9 -21.99 -38.58 -19.61
C LEU A 9 -21.01 -37.57 -19.03
N LEU A 10 -20.58 -36.68 -19.93
CA LEU A 10 -19.75 -35.53 -19.67
C LEU A 10 -20.51 -34.52 -18.80
N ALA A 11 -19.85 -34.01 -17.77
CA ALA A 11 -20.12 -32.66 -17.25
C ALA A 11 -18.77 -32.07 -16.85
N GLY A 12 -18.01 -31.62 -17.85
CA GLY A 12 -16.84 -30.79 -17.63
C GLY A 12 -17.27 -29.42 -17.16
N THR A 13 -17.25 -29.17 -15.86
CA THR A 13 -17.28 -27.80 -15.33
C THR A 13 -15.90 -27.21 -15.53
N ALA A 14 -15.69 -26.56 -16.68
CA ALA A 14 -14.58 -25.63 -16.84
C ALA A 14 -14.82 -24.46 -15.89
N LEU A 15 -14.26 -24.54 -14.68
CA LEU A 15 -14.14 -23.39 -13.79
C LEU A 15 -13.19 -22.42 -14.51
N ALA A 16 -13.75 -21.41 -15.18
CA ALA A 16 -12.99 -20.34 -15.77
C ALA A 16 -12.15 -19.72 -14.65
N LEU A 17 -10.83 -19.88 -14.74
CA LEU A 17 -9.87 -19.23 -13.86
C LEU A 17 -10.08 -17.73 -14.04
N LEU A 18 -10.70 -17.05 -13.07
CA LEU A 18 -10.54 -15.62 -12.91
C LEU A 18 -9.08 -15.39 -12.51
N THR A 19 -8.18 -15.34 -13.49
CA THR A 19 -6.87 -14.76 -13.30
C THR A 19 -7.08 -13.26 -13.14
N GLY A 20 -7.44 -12.84 -11.93
CA GLY A 20 -7.36 -11.43 -11.56
C GLY A 20 -5.93 -10.99 -11.82
N ALA A 21 -5.75 -10.02 -12.72
CA ALA A 21 -4.45 -9.41 -12.90
C ALA A 21 -4.01 -8.88 -11.53
N ALA A 22 -2.88 -9.38 -11.04
CA ALA A 22 -2.26 -8.81 -9.86
C ALA A 22 -1.84 -7.38 -10.23
N ALA A 23 -2.62 -6.39 -9.80
CA ALA A 23 -2.20 -5.00 -9.90
C ALA A 23 -1.01 -4.83 -8.95
N ALA A 24 0.17 -4.55 -9.49
CA ALA A 24 1.30 -4.17 -8.67
C ALA A 24 0.95 -2.89 -7.91
N ALA A 25 1.19 -2.86 -6.60
CA ALA A 25 1.02 -1.64 -5.83
C ALA A 25 2.03 -0.59 -6.33
N PRO A 26 1.61 0.66 -6.57
CA PRO A 26 2.53 1.71 -7.01
C PRO A 26 3.61 1.96 -5.95
N ALA A 27 4.80 2.36 -6.37
CA ALA A 27 5.81 2.87 -5.45
C ALA A 27 5.36 4.24 -4.93
N ILE A 28 5.58 4.51 -3.64
CA ILE A 28 5.15 5.75 -2.99
C ILE A 28 6.39 6.52 -2.53
N GLY A 29 6.51 7.77 -2.97
CA GLY A 29 7.50 8.72 -2.49
C GLY A 29 6.88 9.80 -1.62
N LEU A 30 7.63 10.31 -0.65
CA LEU A 30 7.29 11.50 0.12
C LEU A 30 8.05 12.70 -0.46
N THR A 31 7.34 13.80 -0.72
CA THR A 31 7.91 15.08 -1.15
C THR A 31 7.30 16.24 -0.36
N GLY A 32 8.04 17.35 -0.27
CA GLY A 32 7.66 18.49 0.55
C GLY A 32 7.47 18.08 2.01
N ASP A 33 6.45 18.66 2.66
CA ASP A 33 6.16 18.37 4.07
C ASP A 33 5.27 17.14 4.26
N LYS A 34 4.33 16.87 3.34
CA LYS A 34 3.30 15.83 3.53
C LYS A 34 2.65 15.34 2.24
N THR A 35 3.32 15.51 1.10
CA THR A 35 2.77 15.11 -0.19
C THR A 35 3.30 13.75 -0.58
N LEU A 36 2.39 12.81 -0.84
CA LEU A 36 2.69 11.51 -1.42
C LEU A 36 2.63 11.59 -2.94
N VAL A 37 3.60 10.96 -3.60
CA VAL A 37 3.65 10.78 -5.04
C VAL A 37 3.67 9.30 -5.34
N MET A 38 2.73 8.83 -6.14
CA MET A 38 2.61 7.45 -6.54
C MET A 38 3.22 7.27 -7.92
N PHE A 39 4.03 6.23 -8.07
CA PHE A 39 4.71 5.87 -9.32
C PHE A 39 4.26 4.49 -9.77
N ASP A 40 3.92 4.38 -11.04
CA ASP A 40 3.76 3.09 -11.68
C ASP A 40 5.15 2.44 -11.83
N THR A 41 5.32 1.25 -11.27
CA THR A 41 6.63 0.60 -11.18
C THR A 41 7.08 -0.02 -12.52
N GLU A 42 6.20 -0.13 -13.50
CA GLU A 42 6.53 -0.67 -14.83
C GLU A 42 6.96 0.44 -15.79
N THR A 43 6.22 1.55 -15.79
CA THR A 43 6.42 2.70 -16.69
C THR A 43 7.27 3.80 -16.07
N LEU A 44 7.47 3.77 -14.75
CA LEU A 44 8.13 4.83 -13.96
C LEU A 44 7.43 6.19 -14.02
N ALA A 45 6.19 6.22 -14.51
CA ALA A 45 5.39 7.43 -14.60
C ALA A 45 4.72 7.74 -13.25
N VAL A 46 4.49 9.02 -12.96
CA VAL A 46 3.64 9.42 -11.83
C VAL A 46 2.21 9.02 -12.13
N SER A 47 1.66 8.12 -11.31
CA SER A 47 0.29 7.63 -11.41
C SER A 47 -0.69 8.45 -10.55
N GLY A 48 -0.19 9.23 -9.58
CA GLY A 48 -1.00 10.17 -8.82
C GLY A 48 -0.21 10.92 -7.75
N THR A 49 -0.86 11.91 -7.15
CA THR A 49 -0.31 12.71 -6.05
C THR A 49 -1.40 13.00 -5.03
N MET A 50 -1.05 13.00 -3.75
CA MET A 50 -2.00 13.25 -2.68
C MET A 50 -1.32 13.87 -1.46
N ASP A 51 -1.95 14.88 -0.86
CA ASP A 51 -1.53 15.39 0.45
C ASP A 51 -2.09 14.53 1.58
N VAL A 52 -1.25 14.24 2.57
CA VAL A 52 -1.67 13.59 3.80
C VAL A 52 -2.43 14.58 4.66
N SER A 53 -3.58 14.16 5.17
CA SER A 53 -4.43 14.94 6.07
C SER A 53 -4.29 14.45 7.52
N GLY A 54 -4.51 15.33 8.49
CA GLY A 54 -4.39 15.03 9.91
C GLY A 54 -2.97 15.16 10.48
N VAL A 55 -2.01 15.61 9.67
CA VAL A 55 -0.63 15.91 10.08
C VAL A 55 -0.14 17.17 9.37
N ASP A 56 0.73 17.94 10.03
CA ASP A 56 1.33 19.13 9.43
C ASP A 56 2.56 18.79 8.58
N ARG A 57 3.35 17.80 9.01
CA ARG A 57 4.60 17.38 8.37
C ARG A 57 4.95 15.93 8.68
N LEU A 58 5.57 15.26 7.71
CA LEU A 58 6.16 13.92 7.80
C LEU A 58 7.68 14.00 7.61
N HIS A 59 8.44 13.35 8.49
CA HIS A 59 9.89 13.18 8.37
C HIS A 59 10.28 11.95 7.56
N GLY A 60 9.41 10.95 7.46
CA GLY A 60 9.66 9.73 6.71
C GLY A 60 8.42 8.85 6.59
N ILE A 61 8.51 7.87 5.68
CA ILE A 61 7.46 6.88 5.41
C ILE A 61 8.04 5.46 5.33
N ASP A 62 7.22 4.48 5.66
CA ASP A 62 7.57 3.05 5.65
C ASP A 62 6.34 2.23 5.23
N ILE A 63 6.42 1.45 4.14
CA ILE A 63 5.39 0.45 3.83
C ILE A 63 5.76 -0.81 4.58
N ARG A 64 4.96 -1.17 5.59
CA ARG A 64 5.31 -2.27 6.49
C ARG A 64 4.88 -3.62 5.90
N PRO A 65 5.79 -4.58 5.64
CA PRO A 65 5.41 -5.85 5.01
C PRO A 65 4.46 -6.73 5.85
N ALA A 66 4.43 -6.54 7.18
CA ALA A 66 3.63 -7.35 8.09
C ALA A 66 2.12 -7.13 7.94
N ASP A 67 1.69 -5.90 7.61
CA ASP A 67 0.28 -5.52 7.47
C ASP A 67 -0.04 -4.81 6.13
N GLY A 68 0.98 -4.47 5.33
CA GLY A 68 0.84 -3.79 4.04
C GLY A 68 0.48 -2.31 4.16
N MET A 69 0.49 -1.74 5.36
CA MET A 69 0.07 -0.36 5.60
C MET A 69 1.22 0.63 5.38
N LEU A 70 0.88 1.84 4.95
CA LEU A 70 1.82 2.96 4.88
C LEU A 70 1.90 3.63 6.26
N TYR A 71 3.07 3.57 6.86
CA TYR A 71 3.39 4.29 8.09
C TYR A 71 4.10 5.60 7.77
N GLY A 72 3.87 6.62 8.60
CA GLY A 72 4.58 7.89 8.57
C GLY A 72 5.07 8.27 9.96
N VAL A 73 6.16 9.01 10.03
CA VAL A 73 6.64 9.68 11.25
C VAL A 73 6.41 11.17 11.10
N THR A 74 5.68 11.77 12.03
CA THR A 74 5.34 13.20 12.00
C THR A 74 6.40 14.06 12.66
N GLY A 75 6.35 15.37 12.39
CA GLY A 75 7.29 16.34 13.00
C GLY A 75 7.19 16.48 14.52
N ASP A 76 6.03 16.16 15.11
CA ASP A 76 5.79 16.12 16.55
C ASP A 76 6.06 14.74 17.17
N GLY A 77 6.75 13.85 16.45
CA GLY A 77 7.21 12.57 16.98
C GLY A 77 6.13 11.49 17.08
N LYS A 78 5.03 11.62 16.34
CA LYS A 78 3.99 10.58 16.27
C LYS A 78 4.28 9.62 15.11
N VAL A 79 3.98 8.36 15.34
CA VAL A 79 3.89 7.35 14.29
C VAL A 79 2.42 7.25 13.89
N VAL A 80 2.15 7.48 12.62
CA VAL A 80 0.81 7.42 12.03
C VAL A 80 0.73 6.31 10.98
N THR A 81 -0.44 5.74 10.79
CA THR A 81 -0.80 4.98 9.58
C THR A 81 -1.53 5.90 8.61
N ILE A 82 -1.21 5.83 7.33
CA ILE A 82 -1.79 6.66 6.28
C ILE A 82 -2.57 5.74 5.34
N ASP A 83 -3.87 6.03 5.20
CA ASP A 83 -4.69 5.36 4.19
C ASP A 83 -4.30 5.88 2.79
N THR A 84 -3.83 4.99 1.93
CA THR A 84 -3.30 5.37 0.60
C THR A 84 -4.37 5.72 -0.42
N ALA A 85 -5.65 5.43 -0.12
CA ALA A 85 -6.77 5.78 -0.99
C ALA A 85 -7.33 7.18 -0.68
N SER A 86 -7.28 7.58 0.59
CA SER A 86 -7.88 8.83 1.11
C SER A 86 -6.88 9.83 1.67
N GLY A 87 -5.62 9.44 1.90
CA GLY A 87 -4.58 10.28 2.48
C GLY A 87 -4.80 10.59 3.95
N ALA A 88 -5.72 9.93 4.63
CA ALA A 88 -6.02 10.19 6.04
C ALA A 88 -4.97 9.54 6.96
N ALA A 89 -4.32 10.33 7.80
CA ALA A 89 -3.43 9.84 8.84
C ALA A 89 -4.20 9.49 10.12
N THR A 90 -3.86 8.35 10.73
CA THR A 90 -4.37 7.91 12.03
C THR A 90 -3.20 7.65 12.95
N GLU A 91 -3.19 8.25 14.14
CA GLU A 91 -2.14 8.03 15.14
C GLU A 91 -2.11 6.57 15.60
N LYS A 92 -0.91 5.99 15.63
CA LYS A 92 -0.66 4.64 16.14
C LYS A 92 0.09 4.65 17.46
N SER A 93 1.09 5.51 17.61
CA SER A 93 1.90 5.65 18.81
C SER A 93 2.65 6.97 18.82
N THR A 94 3.15 7.37 19.99
CA THR A 94 4.07 8.51 20.13
C THR A 94 5.46 8.01 20.49
N LEU A 95 6.50 8.53 19.83
CA LEU A 95 7.90 8.21 20.12
C LEU A 95 8.31 8.84 21.45
N SER A 96 9.11 8.13 22.25
CA SER A 96 9.65 8.66 23.51
C SER A 96 10.72 9.73 23.29
N GLU A 97 11.45 9.61 22.18
CA GLU A 97 12.44 10.56 21.69
C GLU A 97 12.25 10.71 20.18
N PHE A 98 12.26 11.94 19.68
CA PHE A 98 12.05 12.22 18.26
C PHE A 98 13.01 13.31 17.78
N LEU A 99 13.24 13.33 16.47
CA LEU A 99 14.04 14.37 15.85
C LEU A 99 13.25 15.67 15.89
N THR A 100 13.81 16.71 16.51
CA THR A 100 13.22 18.04 16.39
C THR A 100 13.44 18.57 14.99
N ASP A 101 12.54 19.43 14.53
CA ASP A 101 12.66 20.03 13.20
C ASP A 101 14.02 20.70 12.99
N GLY A 102 14.60 20.49 11.80
CA GLY A 102 15.91 21.01 11.42
C GLY A 102 17.11 20.15 11.85
N VAL A 103 16.90 19.08 12.60
CA VAL A 103 17.97 18.12 12.94
C VAL A 103 18.08 17.06 11.84
N ALA A 104 19.26 16.97 11.23
CA ALA A 104 19.58 15.90 10.28
C ALA A 104 20.22 14.71 11.03
N ALA A 105 19.67 13.52 10.84
CA ALA A 105 20.34 12.28 11.25
C ALA A 105 21.32 11.84 10.16
N SER A 106 22.57 11.54 10.53
CA SER A 106 23.54 10.87 9.65
C SER A 106 23.58 9.38 9.98
N VAL A 107 23.68 8.53 8.95
CA VAL A 107 23.90 7.08 9.06
C VAL A 107 25.33 6.74 8.73
#